data_AF-A0A964D5D5-F1
#
_entry.id   AF-A0A964D5D5-F1
#
_cell.length_a   1.000
_cell.length_b   1.000
_cell.length_c   1.000
_cell.angle_alpha   90.00
_cell.angle_beta   90.00
_cell.angle_gamma   90.00
#
_symmetry.space_group_name_H-M   'P 1'
#
loop_
_entity.id
_entity.type
_entity.pdbx_description
1 polymer ?
#
loop_
_entity_poly.entity_id
_entity_poly.type
_entity_poly.pdbx_seq_one_letter_code
_entity_poly.pdbx_strand_id
1 'polypeptide(L)'
;MSKHAGIVRFTYNWGLATWSNLDQDGLKPNKYLLKKFFNNHVKPEFTWIKEAGICQKITQYAFDNLDSFTIDAGGKPIPVGGTSIKLPTIGWVKT
;
A
#
# COMPACT_ATOMS: atom_id res chain seq x y z
N MET A 1 5.50 17.25 12.15
CA MET A 1 4.98 15.86 12.10
C MET A 1 3.70 15.72 11.26
N SER A 2 2.72 16.63 11.34
CA SER A 2 1.45 16.55 10.58
C SER A 2 1.63 16.38 9.05
N LYS A 3 2.53 17.13 8.42
CA LYS A 3 2.84 17.01 6.98
C LYS A 3 3.31 15.61 6.58
N HIS A 4 4.09 14.96 7.45
CA HIS A 4 4.61 13.61 7.18
C HIS A 4 3.47 12.59 7.17
N ALA A 5 2.58 12.64 8.16
CA ALA A 5 1.41 11.76 8.23
C ALA A 5 0.47 11.95 7.03
N GLY A 6 0.28 13.20 6.57
CA GLY A 6 -0.48 13.50 5.36
C GLY A 6 0.12 12.86 4.11
N ILE A 7 1.43 12.97 3.92
CA ILE A 7 2.15 12.34 2.80
C ILE A 7 2.03 10.82 2.85
N VAL A 8 2.22 10.19 4.02
CA VAL A 8 2.08 8.73 4.17
C VAL A 8 0.69 8.29 3.75
N ARG A 9 -0.35 8.94 4.28
CA ARG A 9 -1.74 8.59 3.99
C ARG A 9 -2.10 8.77 2.52
N PHE A 10 -1.66 9.87 1.91
CA PHE A 10 -1.85 10.11 0.48
C PHE A 10 -1.18 9.02 -0.37
N THR A 11 0.08 8.73 -0.08
CA THR A 11 0.87 7.73 -0.84
C THR A 11 0.27 6.33 -0.69
N TYR A 12 -0.18 5.98 0.51
CA TYR A 12 -0.84 4.71 0.80
C TYR A 12 -2.17 4.58 0.04
N ASN A 13 -3.03 5.61 0.11
CA ASN A 13 -4.31 5.62 -0.60
C ASN A 13 -4.13 5.54 -2.12
N TRP A 14 -3.16 6.28 -2.67
CA TRP A 14 -2.82 6.21 -4.09
C TRP A 14 -2.35 4.80 -4.49
N GLY A 15 -1.49 4.19 -3.66
CA GLY A 15 -0.98 2.85 -3.87
C GLY A 15 -2.11 1.82 -3.86
N LEU A 16 -3.02 1.88 -2.90
CA LEU A 16 -4.18 0.99 -2.80
C LEU A 16 -5.12 1.12 -4.01
N ALA A 17 -5.45 2.35 -4.41
CA ALA A 17 -6.34 2.58 -5.54
C ALA A 17 -5.73 2.03 -6.85
N THR A 18 -4.44 2.29 -7.06
CA THR A 18 -3.72 1.80 -8.24
C THR A 18 -3.60 0.28 -8.21
N TRP A 19 -3.35 -0.30 -7.03
CA TRP A 19 -3.30 -1.74 -6.85
C TRP A 19 -4.65 -2.40 -7.19
N SER A 20 -5.75 -1.84 -6.69
CA SER A 20 -7.10 -2.34 -6.97
C SER A 20 -7.42 -2.28 -8.47
N ASN A 21 -7.04 -1.21 -9.16
CA ASN A 21 -7.26 -1.08 -10.60
C ASN A 21 -6.44 -2.13 -11.39
N LEU A 22 -5.16 -2.32 -11.02
CA LEU A 22 -4.31 -3.31 -11.67
C LEU A 22 -4.80 -4.74 -11.45
N ASP A 23 -5.33 -5.05 -10.26
CA ASP A 23 -5.93 -6.36 -9.96
C ASP A 23 -7.22 -6.59 -10.77
N GLN A 24 -8.06 -5.55 -10.95
CA GLN A 24 -9.23 -5.61 -11.83
C GLN A 24 -8.86 -5.87 -13.29
N ASP A 25 -7.72 -5.34 -13.74
CA ASP A 25 -7.16 -5.61 -15.07
C ASP A 25 -6.49 -7.01 -15.18
N GLY A 26 -6.52 -7.81 -14.10
CA GLY A 26 -5.93 -9.15 -14.04
C GLY A 26 -4.40 -9.16 -13.93
N LEU A 27 -3.79 -8.00 -13.71
CA LEU A 27 -2.36 -7.87 -13.47
C LEU A 27 -2.07 -8.13 -11.99
N LYS A 28 -0.93 -8.75 -11.69
CA LYS A 28 -0.42 -8.89 -10.32
C LYS A 28 0.54 -7.74 -10.03
N PRO A 29 0.08 -6.62 -9.45
CA PRO A 29 0.96 -5.51 -9.11
C PRO A 29 1.98 -5.91 -8.05
N ASN A 30 3.13 -5.23 -8.09
CA ASN A 30 4.26 -5.46 -7.21
C ASN A 30 4.61 -4.14 -6.51
N LYS A 31 4.78 -4.14 -5.18
CA LYS A 31 5.12 -2.93 -4.41
C LYS A 31 6.32 -2.17 -4.97
N TYR A 32 7.33 -2.88 -5.48
CA TYR A 32 8.55 -2.28 -6.02
C TYR A 32 8.26 -1.55 -7.33
N LEU A 33 7.34 -2.08 -8.13
CA LEU A 33 6.89 -1.47 -9.38
C LEU A 33 6.10 -0.18 -9.10
N LEU A 34 5.12 -0.25 -8.19
CA LEU A 34 4.34 0.91 -7.75
C LEU A 34 5.24 1.99 -7.13
N LYS A 35 6.18 1.61 -6.26
CA LYS A 35 7.16 2.53 -5.66
C LYS A 35 8.04 3.19 -6.72
N LYS A 36 8.51 2.44 -7.72
CA LYS A 36 9.31 2.96 -8.83
C LYS A 36 8.51 3.96 -9.65
N PHE A 37 7.28 3.59 -10.02
CA PHE A 37 6.38 4.46 -10.78
C PHE A 37 6.06 5.74 -10.00
N PHE A 38 5.70 5.62 -8.73
CA PHE A 38 5.37 6.75 -7.88
C PHE A 38 6.55 7.72 -7.75
N ASN A 39 7.76 7.22 -7.50
CA ASN A 39 8.92 8.09 -7.36
C ASN A 39 9.31 8.80 -8.67
N ASN A 40 9.08 8.17 -9.82
CA ASN A 40 9.50 8.70 -11.12
C ASN A 40 8.45 9.63 -11.76
N HIS A 41 7.17 9.32 -11.63
CA HIS A 41 6.09 10.02 -12.35
C HIS A 41 5.20 10.84 -11.43
N VAL A 42 4.78 10.28 -10.29
CA VAL A 42 3.78 10.91 -9.42
C VAL A 42 4.42 11.93 -8.47
N LYS A 43 5.53 11.55 -7.83
CA LYS A 43 6.25 12.37 -6.85
C LYS A 43 6.75 13.71 -7.43
N PRO A 44 7.23 13.81 -8.68
CA PRO A 44 7.63 15.08 -9.26
C PRO A 44 6.48 16.07 -9.51
N GLU A 45 5.26 15.59 -9.77
CA GLU A 45 4.09 16.44 -10.00
C GLU A 45 3.63 17.14 -8.71
N PHE A 46 3.91 16.54 -7.55
CA PHE A 46 3.52 17.07 -6.25
C PHE A 46 4.66 17.82 -5.56
N THR A 47 4.73 19.13 -5.81
CA THR A 47 5.73 20.03 -5.21
C THR A 47 5.73 20.00 -3.68
N TRP A 48 4.57 19.82 -3.04
CA TRP A 48 4.41 19.73 -1.59
C TRP A 48 5.05 18.48 -0.97
N ILE A 49 5.33 17.42 -1.74
CA ILE A 49 6.07 16.23 -1.26
C ILE A 49 7.58 16.50 -1.23
N LYS A 50 8.08 17.42 -2.06
CA LYS A 50 9.49 17.81 -2.17
C LYS A 50 9.86 19.03 -1.33
N GLU A 51 8.94 19.54 -0.52
CA GLU A 51 9.18 20.70 0.35
C GLU A 51 10.37 20.44 1.30
N ALA A 52 11.16 21.49 1.56
CA ALA A 52 12.29 21.41 2.49
C ALA A 52 11.80 21.05 3.90
N GLY A 53 12.52 20.16 4.59
CA GLY A 53 12.12 19.63 5.90
C GLY A 53 11.25 18.37 5.85
N ILE A 54 10.95 17.85 4.66
CA ILE A 54 10.25 16.57 4.47
C ILE A 54 11.25 15.45 4.20
N CYS A 55 11.23 14.43 5.06
CA CYS A 55 12.08 13.25 4.90
C CYS A 55 11.71 12.48 3.63
N GLN A 56 12.70 12.24 2.76
CA GLN A 56 12.48 11.56 1.47
C GLN A 56 12.07 10.08 1.62
N LYS A 57 12.29 9.48 2.79
CA LYS A 57 11.91 8.09 3.10
C LYS A 57 10.44 7.91 3.50
N ILE A 58 9.67 8.99 3.66
CA ILE A 58 8.26 8.92 4.09
C ILE A 58 7.40 8.10 3.12
N THR A 59 7.63 8.25 1.81
CA THR A 59 6.89 7.49 0.79
C THR A 59 7.24 6.00 0.83
N GLN A 60 8.47 5.65 1.21
CA GLN A 60 8.87 4.25 1.39
C GLN A 60 8.07 3.58 2.52
N TYR A 61 7.89 4.25 3.66
CA TYR A 61 7.06 3.72 4.75
C TYR A 61 5.62 3.44 4.31
N ALA A 62 5.05 4.23 3.40
CA ALA A 62 3.71 3.97 2.88
C ALA A 62 3.65 2.68 2.05
N PHE A 63 4.62 2.46 1.16
CA PHE A 63 4.68 1.24 0.33
C PHE A 63 5.05 -0.01 1.12
N ASP A 64 5.89 0.12 2.16
CA ASP A 64 6.25 -1.01 3.02
C ASP A 64 5.03 -1.50 3.82
N ASN A 65 4.14 -0.60 4.25
CA ASN A 65 2.88 -0.96 4.92
C ASN A 65 1.81 -1.49 3.95
N LEU A 66 1.96 -1.26 2.65
CA LEU A 66 0.99 -1.69 1.64
C LEU A 66 1.02 -3.21 1.42
N ASP A 67 2.21 -3.82 1.51
CA ASP A 67 2.41 -5.28 1.44
C ASP A 67 1.72 -6.03 2.59
N SER A 68 1.63 -5.39 3.77
CA SER A 68 1.19 -6.04 5.02
C SER A 68 -0.29 -6.44 5.05
N PHE A 69 -1.12 -5.95 4.11
CA PHE A 69 -2.57 -6.18 4.11
C PHE A 69 -3.04 -7.35 3.23
N THR A 70 -2.12 -8.08 2.62
CA THR A 70 -2.43 -9.11 1.62
C THR A 70 -1.85 -10.44 2.09
N ILE A 71 -2.62 -11.53 2.00
CA ILE A 71 -2.25 -12.86 2.53
C ILE A 71 -0.98 -13.40 1.84
N ASP A 72 -0.72 -12.92 0.62
CA ASP A 72 0.24 -13.45 -0.34
C ASP A 72 1.06 -12.36 -1.07
N ALA A 73 1.15 -11.14 -0.51
CA ALA A 73 1.78 -9.97 -1.18
C ALA A 73 1.16 -9.62 -2.54
N GLY A 74 -0.07 -10.09 -2.80
CA GLY A 74 -0.73 -10.07 -4.12
C GLY A 74 -1.85 -9.06 -4.28
N GLY A 75 -2.23 -8.32 -3.24
CA GLY A 75 -3.32 -7.33 -3.32
C GLY A 75 -4.69 -7.77 -2.89
N LYS A 76 -4.91 -9.07 -2.81
CA LYS A 76 -6.23 -9.58 -2.49
C LYS A 76 -6.60 -9.12 -1.08
N PRO A 77 -7.64 -8.29 -0.92
CA PRO A 77 -8.13 -7.91 0.41
C PRO A 77 -8.44 -9.19 1.15
N ILE A 78 -8.06 -9.29 2.43
CA ILE A 78 -8.48 -10.42 3.26
C ILE A 78 -10.02 -10.42 3.25
N PRO A 79 -10.68 -11.45 2.71
CA PRO A 79 -12.10 -11.62 2.92
C PRO A 79 -12.31 -12.00 4.39
N VAL A 80 -12.41 -10.99 5.26
CA VAL A 80 -12.75 -11.11 6.69
C VAL A 80 -14.24 -11.42 6.91
N GLY A 81 -14.90 -11.95 5.90
CA GLY A 81 -16.27 -12.44 5.97
C GLY A 81 -16.38 -13.72 5.16
N GLY A 82 -16.87 -14.78 5.81
CA GLY A 82 -17.15 -16.07 5.17
C GLY A 82 -15.93 -16.98 4.95
N THR A 83 -14.73 -16.53 5.31
CA THR A 83 -13.51 -17.35 5.17
C THR A 83 -13.10 -17.92 6.51
N SER A 84 -12.98 -19.25 6.58
CA SER A 84 -12.46 -19.96 7.74
C SER A 84 -10.94 -19.96 7.65
N ILE A 85 -10.26 -19.35 8.63
CA ILE A 85 -8.80 -19.20 8.67
C ILE A 85 -8.25 -20.02 9.83
N LYS A 86 -7.21 -20.83 9.58
CA LYS A 86 -6.56 -21.63 10.63
C LYS A 86 -5.47 -20.80 11.31
N LEU A 87 -5.72 -20.38 12.54
CA LEU A 87 -4.72 -19.69 13.37
C LEU A 87 -3.90 -20.71 14.17
N PRO A 88 -2.57 -20.51 14.31
CA PRO A 88 -1.67 -21.50 14.91
C PRO A 88 -1.97 -21.84 16.37
N THR A 89 -2.65 -20.97 17.12
CA THR A 89 -2.97 -21.16 18.55
C THR A 89 -4.46 -21.30 18.84
N ILE A 90 -5.33 -20.77 18.00
CA ILE A 90 -6.78 -20.68 18.26
C ILE A 90 -7.58 -21.68 17.40
N GLY A 91 -6.94 -22.28 16.39
CA GLY A 91 -7.60 -23.20 15.47
C GLY A 91 -8.37 -22.48 14.37
N TRP A 92 -9.38 -23.14 13.81
CA TRP A 92 -10.19 -22.57 12.73
C TRP A 92 -11.13 -21.48 13.28
N VAL A 93 -10.96 -20.26 12.78
CA VAL A 93 -11.81 -19.13 13.09
C VAL A 93 -12.60 -18.76 11.84
N LYS A 94 -13.94 -18.76 11.98
CA LYS A 94 -14.84 -18.23 10.96
C LYS A 94 -15.04 -16.75 11.24
N THR A 95 -14.91 -15.93 10.21
CA THR A 95 -15.16 -14.48 10.26
C THR A 95 -16.48 -14.15 9.60
#